data_AF-A0A1A9I7Q8-F1
#
_entry.id   AF-A0A1A9I7Q8-F1
#
_cell.length_a   1.000
_cell.length_b   1.000
_cell.length_c   1.000
_cell.angle_alpha   90.00
_cell.angle_beta   90.00
_cell.angle_gamma   90.00
#
_symmetry.space_group_name_H-M   'P 1'
#
loop_
_entity.id
_entity.type
_entity.pdbx_description
1 polymer ?
#
loop_
_entity_poly.entity_id
_entity_poly.type
_entity_poly.pdbx_seq_one_letter_code
_entity_poly.pdbx_strand_id
1 'polypeptide(L)'
;MKKLSPDFFARLALPVLILIASGAVASGQGAHSAPSVVEVNVSDAPGFRVPADFTGISFEADAALPNHRGVKGYLFSSANRQLIRLFVNSGIRILRVGGGTVDIYPEAAHDRAAIDSVFSFARAAGIKVIYSLPLLNANDTADALTAKYIWTHYRDYLVCFSIGNEPNCPPYKEAPVGAIKTYRQYIAAWKTFAATILKAVPGARFAGPDSGGWDWTEEFARDEKGSGRITMITHHQYPGGRPVVHNVPLTAQQAIDSMLSPKWLTGEYPYIYAHTGEKVAPYGFSCRMTEANDYLGGIAGASNAMSSALWALDYMHWQAARGLIGINFHNNQWLKTCTIYQGPSGELLANPKAHAIRAFDLVSGGRTEPVTISNPTGVNLTAYAIKGNRYLYITIINKEHGAGARNVYATISAKGFTGGKASAMFLTAPGNDAGATSGITLGGDSITNNRPWKGQWTSLGTERNGRYNVNLAVSSAVIVRLPLY
;
A
#
# COMPACT_ATOMS: atom_id res chain seq x y z
N MET A 1 -46.45 9.83 -56.07
CA MET A 1 -46.29 9.00 -54.84
C MET A 1 -45.88 9.95 -53.72
N LYS A 2 -46.82 10.75 -53.19
CA LYS A 2 -47.56 10.61 -51.91
C LYS A 2 -46.66 10.66 -50.67
N LYS A 3 -46.76 11.62 -49.73
CA LYS A 3 -47.21 13.04 -49.68
C LYS A 3 -46.83 13.58 -48.29
N LEU A 4 -46.68 14.91 -48.21
CA LEU A 4 -46.36 15.76 -47.05
C LEU A 4 -47.39 15.73 -45.90
N SER A 5 -47.00 16.21 -44.69
CA SER A 5 -47.86 16.79 -43.63
C SER A 5 -48.57 18.08 -44.14
N PRO A 6 -49.60 18.71 -43.50
CA PRO A 6 -49.86 18.88 -42.05
C PRO A 6 -51.36 18.98 -41.59
N ASP A 7 -51.54 19.12 -40.26
CA ASP A 7 -52.57 19.81 -39.45
C ASP A 7 -54.06 19.97 -39.87
N PHE A 8 -54.97 19.84 -38.89
CA PHE A 8 -55.87 20.90 -38.35
C PHE A 8 -57.25 20.37 -37.84
N PHE A 9 -57.48 20.48 -36.51
CA PHE A 9 -58.75 20.69 -35.72
C PHE A 9 -59.97 19.75 -35.92
N ALA A 10 -60.82 19.41 -34.94
CA ALA A 10 -60.98 19.59 -33.48
C ALA A 10 -62.25 18.75 -33.08
N ARG A 11 -62.53 18.31 -31.84
CA ARG A 11 -62.99 19.12 -30.69
C ARG A 11 -63.32 18.21 -29.48
N LEU A 12 -63.05 18.78 -28.29
CA LEU A 12 -63.76 18.69 -27.00
C LEU A 12 -63.87 17.37 -26.21
N ALA A 13 -63.17 17.32 -25.06
CA ALA A 13 -63.73 16.85 -23.79
C ALA A 13 -63.01 17.53 -22.59
N LEU A 14 -63.78 17.72 -21.52
CA LEU A 14 -63.63 18.55 -20.31
C LEU A 14 -62.37 18.34 -19.42
N PRO A 15 -62.07 19.27 -18.49
CA PRO A 15 -60.86 19.28 -17.69
C PRO A 15 -60.91 18.24 -16.56
N VAL A 16 -59.89 17.39 -16.47
CA VAL A 16 -59.63 16.57 -15.28
C VAL A 16 -58.58 17.28 -14.44
N LEU A 17 -58.99 17.68 -13.23
CA LEU A 17 -58.15 18.12 -12.14
C LEU A 17 -57.02 17.10 -11.91
N ILE A 18 -55.77 17.45 -12.19
CA ILE A 18 -54.62 16.68 -11.71
C ILE A 18 -54.39 17.10 -10.25
N LEU A 19 -54.85 16.26 -9.32
CA LEU A 19 -54.43 16.32 -7.93
C LEU A 19 -52.93 16.02 -7.88
N ILE A 20 -52.11 17.03 -7.56
CA ILE A 20 -50.73 16.82 -7.15
C ILE A 20 -50.79 16.23 -5.74
N ALA A 21 -50.82 14.89 -5.67
CA ALA A 21 -50.55 14.18 -4.44
C ALA A 21 -49.04 14.25 -4.21
N SER A 22 -48.63 15.14 -3.32
CA SER A 22 -47.30 15.19 -2.70
C SER A 22 -47.07 13.91 -1.90
N GLY A 23 -46.80 12.81 -2.60
CA GLY A 23 -46.33 11.58 -1.99
C GLY A 23 -44.92 11.81 -1.48
N ALA A 24 -44.80 12.13 -0.19
CA ALA A 24 -43.55 11.98 0.53
C ALA A 24 -43.17 10.49 0.45
N VAL A 25 -42.35 10.14 -0.52
CA VAL A 25 -41.63 8.87 -0.52
C VAL A 25 -40.64 8.98 0.63
N ALA A 26 -41.08 8.55 1.81
CA ALA A 26 -40.19 8.19 2.89
C ALA A 26 -39.32 7.05 2.35
N SER A 27 -38.15 7.42 1.86
CA SER A 27 -37.06 6.48 1.62
C SER A 27 -36.80 5.82 2.96
N GLY A 28 -37.19 4.55 3.08
CA GLY A 28 -36.93 3.74 4.26
C GLY A 28 -35.43 3.68 4.47
N GLN A 29 -34.92 4.55 5.35
CA GLN A 29 -33.69 4.29 6.06
C GLN A 29 -33.97 3.03 6.87
N GLY A 30 -33.47 1.89 6.39
CA GLY A 30 -33.49 0.65 7.16
C GLY A 30 -32.93 0.97 8.55
N ALA A 31 -33.69 0.62 9.59
CA ALA A 31 -33.26 0.81 10.96
C ALA A 31 -31.89 0.16 11.14
N HIS A 32 -30.83 0.96 11.22
CA HIS A 32 -29.51 0.45 11.55
C HIS A 32 -29.63 -0.17 12.94
N SER A 33 -29.27 -1.44 13.06
CA SER A 33 -29.16 -2.11 14.35
C SER A 33 -28.24 -1.31 15.27
N ALA A 34 -28.49 -1.37 16.58
CA ALA A 34 -27.63 -0.73 17.57
C ALA A 34 -26.16 -1.11 17.31
N PRO A 35 -25.21 -0.15 17.41
CA PRO A 35 -23.81 -0.44 17.12
C PRO A 35 -23.29 -1.52 18.05
N SER A 36 -22.42 -2.39 17.51
CA SER A 36 -21.74 -3.40 18.29
C SER A 36 -20.72 -2.76 19.22
N VAL A 37 -20.76 -3.10 20.50
CA VAL A 37 -19.88 -2.53 21.52
C VAL A 37 -18.60 -3.35 21.60
N VAL A 38 -17.45 -2.68 21.48
CA VAL A 38 -16.13 -3.29 21.65
C VAL A 38 -15.29 -2.47 22.63
N GLU A 39 -14.43 -3.14 23.38
CA GLU A 39 -13.40 -2.48 24.19
C GLU A 39 -12.02 -2.71 23.56
N VAL A 40 -11.26 -1.62 23.36
CA VAL A 40 -9.91 -1.64 22.83
C VAL A 40 -8.96 -1.18 23.93
N ASN A 41 -8.11 -2.08 24.41
CA ASN A 41 -7.20 -1.82 25.51
C ASN A 41 -5.76 -1.80 25.00
N VAL A 42 -5.05 -0.69 25.22
CA VAL A 42 -3.63 -0.53 24.90
C VAL A 42 -2.84 -0.56 26.19
N SER A 43 -1.72 -1.29 26.18
CA SER A 43 -0.76 -1.35 27.30
C SER A 43 0.56 -0.71 26.90
N ASP A 44 1.19 0.05 27.81
CA ASP A 44 2.55 0.57 27.59
C ASP A 44 3.57 -0.56 27.75
N ALA A 45 3.86 -1.23 26.64
CA ALA A 45 4.77 -2.37 26.56
C ALA A 45 5.43 -2.37 25.17
N PRO A 46 6.44 -1.50 24.94
CA PRO A 46 6.93 -1.20 23.60
C PRO A 46 7.41 -2.43 22.83
N GLY A 47 6.78 -2.68 21.68
CA GLY A 47 7.14 -3.69 20.71
C GLY A 47 8.18 -3.21 19.68
N PHE A 48 7.99 -3.60 18.42
CA PHE A 48 8.95 -3.29 17.36
C PHE A 48 8.96 -1.80 16.99
N ARG A 49 10.13 -1.30 16.58
CA ARG A 49 10.24 0.04 16.01
C ARG A 49 9.62 0.05 14.61
N VAL A 50 8.78 1.04 14.35
CA VAL A 50 8.22 1.31 13.02
C VAL A 50 9.02 2.45 12.39
N PRO A 51 9.82 2.20 11.34
CA PRO A 51 10.56 3.25 10.65
C PRO A 51 9.63 4.36 10.12
N ALA A 52 10.11 5.61 10.10
CA ALA A 52 9.35 6.73 9.54
C ALA A 52 9.18 6.61 8.02
N ASP A 53 10.00 5.80 7.37
CA ASP A 53 10.01 5.49 5.94
C ASP A 53 9.43 4.09 5.63
N PHE A 54 8.56 3.58 6.50
CA PHE A 54 7.88 2.30 6.32
C PHE A 54 7.12 2.24 4.98
N THR A 55 6.43 3.32 4.62
CA THR A 55 5.56 3.41 3.45
C THR A 55 6.35 3.60 2.15
N GLY A 56 6.03 2.79 1.14
CA GLY A 56 6.62 2.93 -0.18
C GLY A 56 5.72 2.44 -1.30
N ILE A 57 6.17 2.66 -2.52
CA ILE A 57 5.61 2.08 -3.74
C ILE A 57 6.73 1.52 -4.60
N SER A 58 6.43 0.51 -5.41
CA SER A 58 7.38 -0.10 -6.37
C SER A 58 6.87 0.16 -7.78
N PHE A 59 7.77 0.41 -8.72
CA PHE A 59 7.48 0.44 -10.15
C PHE A 59 8.39 -0.51 -10.89
N GLU A 60 7.92 -0.95 -12.05
CA GLU A 60 8.75 -1.51 -13.11
C GLU A 60 9.87 -0.52 -13.49
N ALA A 61 11.07 -1.03 -13.78
CA ALA A 61 12.27 -0.26 -14.08
C ALA A 61 12.09 0.52 -15.39
N ASP A 62 11.41 -0.08 -16.36
CA ASP A 62 11.09 0.56 -17.64
C ASP A 62 10.15 1.77 -17.50
N ALA A 63 9.40 1.89 -16.40
CA ALA A 63 8.62 3.09 -16.08
C ALA A 63 9.50 4.35 -15.88
N ALA A 64 10.81 4.18 -15.69
CA ALA A 64 11.77 5.27 -15.66
C ALA A 64 12.08 5.84 -17.05
N LEU A 65 11.78 5.12 -18.13
CA LEU A 65 12.02 5.59 -19.50
C LEU A 65 10.99 6.65 -19.92
N PRO A 66 11.35 7.56 -20.84
CA PRO A 66 10.43 8.60 -21.29
C PRO A 66 9.36 8.02 -22.22
N ASN A 67 8.17 8.61 -22.22
CA ASN A 67 7.04 8.21 -23.07
C ASN A 67 6.49 6.80 -22.78
N HIS A 68 6.89 6.20 -21.65
CA HIS A 68 6.49 4.85 -21.28
C HIS A 68 4.99 4.80 -20.93
N ARG A 69 4.30 3.79 -21.49
CA ARG A 69 2.86 3.50 -21.30
C ARG A 69 1.96 4.75 -21.31
N GLY A 70 2.19 5.67 -22.25
CA GLY A 70 1.32 6.83 -22.48
C GLY A 70 1.60 8.05 -21.59
N VAL A 71 2.67 8.05 -20.78
CA VAL A 71 3.08 9.22 -20.01
C VAL A 71 4.02 10.08 -20.85
N LYS A 72 3.62 11.31 -21.21
CA LYS A 72 4.50 12.21 -21.98
C LYS A 72 5.77 12.56 -21.19
N GLY A 73 6.94 12.30 -21.78
CA GLY A 73 8.23 12.51 -21.14
C GLY A 73 8.49 11.52 -20.01
N TYR A 74 9.31 11.90 -19.02
CA TYR A 74 9.65 11.05 -17.88
C TYR A 74 8.53 11.06 -16.82
N LEU A 75 8.05 9.88 -16.43
CA LEU A 75 7.11 9.75 -15.31
C LEU A 75 7.74 10.28 -14.02
N PHE A 76 8.91 9.78 -13.67
CA PHE A 76 9.71 10.27 -12.54
C PHE A 76 10.53 11.47 -12.99
N SER A 77 9.99 12.67 -12.89
CA SER A 77 10.71 13.93 -13.16
C SER A 77 10.39 14.97 -12.10
N SER A 78 11.36 15.84 -11.78
CA SER A 78 11.12 17.03 -10.95
C SER A 78 10.06 17.98 -11.53
N ALA A 79 9.80 17.90 -12.85
CA ALA A 79 8.75 18.65 -13.53
C ALA A 79 7.36 18.00 -13.41
N ASN A 80 7.25 16.72 -13.03
CA ASN A 80 5.96 16.03 -12.89
C ASN A 80 5.30 16.39 -11.55
N ARG A 81 4.72 17.60 -11.49
CA ARG A 81 4.08 18.16 -10.29
C ARG A 81 2.91 17.32 -9.78
N GLN A 82 2.21 16.62 -10.68
CA GLN A 82 1.09 15.74 -10.31
C GLN A 82 1.60 14.54 -9.50
N LEU A 83 2.62 13.83 -10.02
CA LEU A 83 3.20 12.68 -9.33
C LEU A 83 3.84 13.09 -7.99
N ILE A 84 4.60 14.19 -7.98
CA ILE A 84 5.19 14.73 -6.75
C ILE A 84 4.09 15.00 -5.71
N ARG A 85 2.99 15.64 -6.13
CA ARG A 85 1.88 15.94 -5.23
C ARG A 85 1.25 14.67 -4.67
N LEU A 86 1.04 13.64 -5.50
CA LEU A 86 0.47 12.37 -5.06
C LEU A 86 1.38 11.66 -4.07
N PHE A 87 2.70 11.63 -4.28
CA PHE A 87 3.65 11.06 -3.32
C PHE A 87 3.59 11.76 -1.97
N VAL A 88 3.66 13.10 -1.98
CA VAL A 88 3.62 13.92 -0.75
C VAL A 88 2.29 13.75 -0.03
N ASN A 89 1.16 13.84 -0.75
CA ASN A 89 -0.18 13.73 -0.15
C ASN A 89 -0.48 12.32 0.38
N SER A 90 0.08 11.29 -0.25
CA SER A 90 -0.09 9.90 0.18
C SER A 90 0.85 9.50 1.31
N GLY A 91 1.88 10.30 1.63
CA GLY A 91 2.88 9.94 2.63
C GLY A 91 3.79 8.80 2.16
N ILE A 92 4.11 8.74 0.87
CA ILE A 92 5.02 7.73 0.30
C ILE A 92 6.47 8.18 0.55
N ARG A 93 7.31 7.32 1.12
CA ARG A 93 8.68 7.66 1.55
C ARG A 93 9.78 6.96 0.76
N ILE A 94 9.49 5.78 0.23
CA ILE A 94 10.42 4.99 -0.57
C ILE A 94 9.81 4.64 -1.93
N LEU A 95 10.54 4.94 -3.00
CA LEU A 95 10.30 4.43 -4.34
C LEU A 95 11.24 3.24 -4.57
N ARG A 96 10.71 2.08 -4.96
CA ARG A 96 11.53 1.00 -5.52
C ARG A 96 11.40 0.99 -7.03
N VAL A 97 12.51 1.04 -7.74
CA VAL A 97 12.60 0.95 -9.21
C VAL A 97 13.19 -0.41 -9.53
N GLY A 98 12.38 -1.33 -10.06
CA GLY A 98 12.77 -2.73 -10.29
C GLY A 98 11.72 -3.49 -11.07
N GLY A 99 11.06 -4.48 -10.47
CA GLY A 99 10.07 -5.32 -11.13
C GLY A 99 10.69 -6.24 -12.18
N GLY A 100 9.88 -7.05 -12.86
CA GLY A 100 10.39 -8.01 -13.85
C GLY A 100 11.13 -7.32 -15.01
N THR A 101 10.77 -6.08 -15.32
CA THR A 101 11.38 -5.30 -16.40
C THR A 101 12.83 -4.95 -16.17
N VAL A 102 13.34 -4.98 -14.92
CA VAL A 102 14.78 -4.79 -14.67
C VAL A 102 15.61 -5.86 -15.40
N ASP A 103 15.12 -7.10 -15.44
CA ASP A 103 15.82 -8.22 -16.06
C ASP A 103 15.41 -8.45 -17.52
N ILE A 104 14.17 -8.09 -17.88
CA ILE A 104 13.65 -8.23 -19.26
C ILE A 104 14.18 -7.11 -20.17
N TYR A 105 14.32 -5.89 -19.64
CA TYR A 105 14.77 -4.68 -20.36
C TYR A 105 15.93 -4.01 -19.58
N PRO A 106 17.10 -4.69 -19.46
CA PRO A 106 18.20 -4.22 -18.62
C PRO A 106 18.74 -2.85 -19.01
N GLU A 107 18.56 -2.42 -20.26
CA GLU A 107 18.90 -1.07 -20.74
C GLU A 107 18.19 0.04 -19.95
N ALA A 108 16.97 -0.21 -19.46
CA ALA A 108 16.24 0.77 -18.66
C ALA A 108 16.94 1.07 -17.33
N ALA A 109 17.59 0.06 -16.73
CA ALA A 109 18.34 0.20 -15.50
C ALA A 109 19.70 0.89 -15.69
N HIS A 110 20.18 1.00 -16.93
CA HIS A 110 21.49 1.58 -17.27
C HIS A 110 21.38 2.96 -17.94
N ASP A 111 20.18 3.39 -18.32
CA ASP A 111 19.96 4.70 -18.97
C ASP A 111 20.21 5.86 -17.99
N ARG A 112 21.26 6.64 -18.26
CA ARG A 112 21.66 7.76 -17.40
C ARG A 112 20.61 8.87 -17.32
N ALA A 113 19.91 9.16 -18.41
CA ALA A 113 18.92 10.23 -18.40
C ALA A 113 17.67 9.81 -17.59
N ALA A 114 17.28 8.55 -17.67
CA ALA A 114 16.24 7.97 -16.83
C ALA A 114 16.66 7.97 -15.34
N ILE A 115 17.89 7.57 -15.02
CA ILE A 115 18.46 7.63 -13.67
C ILE A 115 18.43 9.05 -13.12
N ASP A 116 18.95 10.02 -13.88
CA ASP A 116 18.96 11.43 -13.49
C ASP A 116 17.54 11.93 -13.22
N SER A 117 16.58 11.55 -14.07
CA SER A 117 15.19 11.92 -13.92
C SER A 117 14.57 11.31 -12.65
N VAL A 118 14.78 10.01 -12.39
CA VAL A 118 14.32 9.32 -11.17
C VAL A 118 14.84 10.01 -9.91
N PHE A 119 16.14 10.29 -9.83
CA PHE A 119 16.71 10.91 -8.64
C PHE A 119 16.40 12.41 -8.53
N SER A 120 16.17 13.12 -9.65
CA SER A 120 15.63 14.47 -9.62
C SER A 120 14.21 14.50 -9.03
N PHE A 121 13.39 13.51 -9.38
CA PHE A 121 12.06 13.32 -8.81
C PHE A 121 12.15 12.97 -7.32
N ALA A 122 13.03 12.04 -6.95
CA ALA A 122 13.21 11.64 -5.55
C ALA A 122 13.56 12.84 -4.66
N ARG A 123 14.48 13.69 -5.14
CA ARG A 123 14.81 14.98 -4.51
C ARG A 123 13.60 15.90 -4.40
N ALA A 124 12.85 16.09 -5.48
CA ALA A 124 11.71 17.01 -5.51
C ALA A 124 10.53 16.54 -4.63
N ALA A 125 10.34 15.23 -4.49
CA ALA A 125 9.30 14.63 -3.64
C ALA A 125 9.76 14.40 -2.19
N GLY A 126 11.06 14.53 -1.89
CA GLY A 126 11.61 14.29 -0.55
C GLY A 126 11.58 12.82 -0.14
N ILE A 127 11.83 11.91 -1.08
CA ILE A 127 11.80 10.46 -0.90
C ILE A 127 13.17 9.84 -1.16
N LYS A 128 13.33 8.57 -0.80
CA LYS A 128 14.51 7.76 -1.15
C LYS A 128 14.17 6.65 -2.13
N VAL A 129 15.21 6.09 -2.76
CA VAL A 129 15.10 5.10 -3.84
C VAL A 129 15.80 3.80 -3.44
N ILE A 130 15.10 2.67 -3.60
CA ILE A 130 15.71 1.35 -3.76
C ILE A 130 15.86 1.13 -5.27
N TYR A 131 17.09 0.94 -5.76
CA TYR A 131 17.36 0.86 -7.19
C TYR A 131 17.84 -0.55 -7.56
N SER A 132 17.06 -1.26 -8.37
CA SER A 132 17.40 -2.61 -8.82
C SER A 132 18.34 -2.57 -10.03
N LEU A 133 19.32 -3.46 -10.05
CA LEU A 133 20.24 -3.68 -11.17
C LEU A 133 19.97 -5.07 -11.78
N PRO A 134 20.10 -5.25 -13.10
CA PRO A 134 19.80 -6.52 -13.77
C PRO A 134 20.77 -7.62 -13.37
N LEU A 135 20.29 -8.86 -13.23
CA LEU A 135 21.13 -10.03 -12.99
C LEU A 135 21.07 -11.01 -14.16
N LEU A 136 19.92 -11.12 -14.84
CA LEU A 136 19.70 -12.10 -15.90
C LEU A 136 20.64 -11.91 -17.11
N ASN A 137 21.06 -10.68 -17.38
CA ASN A 137 21.92 -10.34 -18.52
C ASN A 137 23.39 -10.77 -18.36
N ALA A 138 23.79 -11.27 -17.18
CA ALA A 138 25.16 -11.66 -16.84
C ALA A 138 26.22 -10.56 -17.07
N ASN A 139 25.85 -9.28 -16.97
CA ASN A 139 26.75 -8.13 -17.22
C ASN A 139 27.00 -7.27 -15.97
N ASP A 140 27.78 -7.81 -15.03
CA ASP A 140 28.14 -7.17 -13.77
C ASP A 140 28.97 -5.88 -13.92
N THR A 141 29.67 -5.71 -15.04
CA THR A 141 30.50 -4.54 -15.31
C THR A 141 29.63 -3.32 -15.62
N ALA A 142 28.55 -3.47 -16.40
CA ALA A 142 27.59 -2.40 -16.65
C ALA A 142 26.89 -1.96 -15.35
N ASP A 143 26.57 -2.92 -14.49
CA ASP A 143 25.98 -2.67 -13.18
C ASP A 143 26.91 -1.90 -12.25
N ALA A 144 28.20 -2.25 -12.22
CA ALA A 144 29.18 -1.52 -11.43
C ALA A 144 29.39 -0.08 -11.92
N LEU A 145 29.34 0.16 -13.24
CA LEU A 145 29.38 1.51 -13.81
C LEU A 145 28.14 2.32 -13.42
N THR A 146 26.96 1.69 -13.49
CA THR A 146 25.68 2.30 -13.11
C THR A 146 25.64 2.62 -11.62
N ALA A 147 26.01 1.66 -10.77
CA ALA A 147 26.08 1.85 -9.32
C ALA A 147 27.06 2.96 -8.94
N LYS A 148 28.22 3.03 -9.60
CA LYS A 148 29.20 4.11 -9.40
C LYS A 148 28.64 5.47 -9.80
N TYR A 149 27.93 5.55 -10.90
CA TYR A 149 27.26 6.78 -11.34
C TYR A 149 26.22 7.23 -10.30
N ILE A 150 25.28 6.36 -9.92
CA ILE A 150 24.26 6.65 -8.91
C ILE A 150 24.90 7.06 -7.58
N TRP A 151 25.92 6.34 -7.13
CA TRP A 151 26.62 6.66 -5.88
C TRP A 151 27.33 8.02 -5.92
N THR A 152 27.92 8.38 -7.06
CA THR A 152 28.63 9.66 -7.20
C THR A 152 27.67 10.85 -7.19
N HIS A 153 26.50 10.71 -7.81
CA HIS A 153 25.59 11.83 -8.05
C HIS A 153 24.41 11.91 -7.06
N TYR A 154 23.97 10.77 -6.52
CA TYR A 154 22.66 10.64 -5.87
C TYR A 154 22.67 9.86 -4.55
N ARG A 155 23.84 9.64 -3.94
CA ARG A 155 24.00 8.87 -2.68
C ARG A 155 22.99 9.20 -1.60
N ASP A 156 22.70 10.48 -1.36
CA ASP A 156 21.80 10.91 -0.27
C ASP A 156 20.35 10.44 -0.44
N TYR A 157 19.96 10.15 -1.68
CA TYR A 157 18.63 9.67 -2.06
C TYR A 157 18.59 8.16 -2.28
N LEU A 158 19.72 7.46 -2.23
CA LEU A 158 19.77 6.00 -2.37
C LEU A 158 19.59 5.34 -1.00
N VAL A 159 18.64 4.40 -0.90
CA VAL A 159 18.50 3.49 0.24
C VAL A 159 19.54 2.37 0.13
N CYS A 160 19.49 1.64 -0.99
CA CYS A 160 20.38 0.54 -1.33
C CYS A 160 20.15 0.14 -2.79
N PHE A 161 21.05 -0.69 -3.31
CA PHE A 161 20.83 -1.42 -4.56
C PHE A 161 20.10 -2.75 -4.27
N SER A 162 19.34 -3.29 -5.24
CA SER A 162 19.05 -4.73 -5.31
C SER A 162 19.56 -5.28 -6.64
N ILE A 163 19.70 -6.61 -6.76
CA ILE A 163 20.31 -7.26 -7.93
C ILE A 163 19.38 -8.38 -8.38
N GLY A 164 18.80 -8.22 -9.57
CA GLY A 164 17.73 -9.04 -10.11
C GLY A 164 16.36 -8.79 -9.47
N ASN A 165 15.34 -9.41 -10.04
CA ASN A 165 13.97 -9.41 -9.55
C ASN A 165 13.37 -10.82 -9.64
N GLU A 166 12.82 -11.33 -8.53
CA GLU A 166 12.20 -12.67 -8.44
C GLU A 166 13.07 -13.76 -9.08
N PRO A 167 14.33 -13.93 -8.65
CA PRO A 167 15.26 -14.87 -9.26
C PRO A 167 14.81 -16.34 -9.12
N ASN A 168 13.79 -16.60 -8.29
CA ASN A 168 13.14 -17.88 -8.09
C ASN A 168 11.95 -18.14 -9.05
N CYS A 169 11.64 -17.23 -9.96
CA CYS A 169 10.54 -17.31 -10.94
C CYS A 169 11.07 -17.24 -12.39
N PRO A 170 10.24 -17.54 -13.41
CA PRO A 170 10.55 -17.15 -14.79
C PRO A 170 10.81 -15.64 -14.91
N PRO A 171 11.70 -15.18 -15.82
CA PRO A 171 12.36 -15.97 -16.86
C PRO A 171 13.62 -16.73 -16.40
N TYR A 172 14.12 -16.55 -15.18
CA TYR A 172 15.38 -17.16 -14.72
C TYR A 172 15.42 -18.68 -14.86
N LYS A 173 14.30 -19.34 -14.56
CA LYS A 173 14.17 -20.80 -14.66
C LYS A 173 14.08 -21.31 -16.11
N GLU A 174 13.74 -20.43 -17.06
CA GLU A 174 13.39 -20.76 -18.44
C GLU A 174 14.45 -20.30 -19.47
N ALA A 175 15.28 -19.30 -19.14
CA ALA A 175 16.29 -18.76 -20.04
C ALA A 175 17.40 -19.78 -20.35
N PRO A 176 17.71 -20.09 -21.64
CA PRO A 176 18.72 -21.09 -22.00
C PRO A 176 20.16 -20.73 -21.60
N VAL A 177 20.50 -19.44 -21.57
CA VAL A 177 21.82 -18.93 -21.19
C VAL A 177 21.75 -18.43 -19.76
N GLY A 178 22.59 -18.96 -18.86
CA GLY A 178 22.68 -18.49 -17.47
C GLY A 178 21.53 -18.93 -16.55
N ALA A 179 20.76 -19.96 -16.92
CA ALA A 179 19.59 -20.44 -16.18
C ALA A 179 19.85 -20.57 -14.66
N ILE A 180 19.35 -19.61 -13.88
CA ILE A 180 19.35 -19.65 -12.43
C ILE A 180 18.13 -20.49 -12.01
N LYS A 181 18.35 -21.80 -11.86
CA LYS A 181 17.28 -22.75 -11.51
C LYS A 181 17.19 -23.04 -10.02
N THR A 182 18.28 -22.80 -9.30
CA THR A 182 18.44 -23.12 -7.88
C THR A 182 18.98 -21.93 -7.12
N TYR A 183 18.69 -21.89 -5.81
CA TYR A 183 19.24 -20.88 -4.91
C TYR A 183 20.78 -20.82 -4.95
N ARG A 184 21.45 -21.98 -5.03
CA ARG A 184 22.91 -22.05 -5.07
C ARG A 184 23.50 -21.34 -6.30
N GLN A 185 22.84 -21.46 -7.46
CA GLN A 185 23.24 -20.75 -8.67
C GLN A 185 22.98 -19.25 -8.53
N TYR A 186 21.82 -18.89 -7.95
CA TYR A 186 21.46 -17.50 -7.68
C TYR A 186 22.49 -16.81 -6.80
N ILE A 187 22.76 -17.34 -5.60
CA ILE A 187 23.65 -16.67 -4.65
C ILE A 187 25.09 -16.59 -5.17
N ALA A 188 25.53 -17.55 -5.99
CA ALA A 188 26.83 -17.48 -6.65
C ALA A 188 26.89 -16.32 -7.66
N ALA A 189 25.89 -16.20 -8.55
CA ALA A 189 25.82 -15.11 -9.52
C ALA A 189 25.66 -13.75 -8.83
N TRP A 190 24.76 -13.65 -7.85
CA TRP A 190 24.53 -12.46 -7.06
C TRP A 190 25.81 -11.99 -6.36
N LYS A 191 26.58 -12.90 -5.75
CA LYS A 191 27.86 -12.56 -5.09
C LYS A 191 28.91 -12.05 -6.06
N THR A 192 28.95 -12.55 -7.30
CA THR A 192 29.82 -12.01 -8.36
C THR A 192 29.46 -10.56 -8.65
N PHE A 193 28.19 -10.28 -8.92
CA PHE A 193 27.71 -8.92 -9.19
C PHE A 193 27.97 -7.97 -8.02
N ALA A 194 27.61 -8.38 -6.80
CA ALA A 194 27.84 -7.59 -5.60
C ALA A 194 29.33 -7.28 -5.38
N ALA A 195 30.24 -8.24 -5.63
CA ALA A 195 31.68 -8.03 -5.53
C ALA A 195 32.19 -7.04 -6.59
N THR A 196 31.74 -7.15 -7.84
CA THR A 196 32.11 -6.23 -8.92
C THR A 196 31.63 -4.81 -8.63
N ILE A 197 30.40 -4.66 -8.12
CA ILE A 197 29.87 -3.36 -7.67
C ILE A 197 30.67 -2.80 -6.49
N LEU A 198 30.97 -3.62 -5.46
CA LEU A 198 31.75 -3.17 -4.30
C LEU A 198 33.18 -2.75 -4.66
N LYS A 199 33.78 -3.35 -5.69
CA LYS A 199 35.08 -2.90 -6.22
C LYS A 199 35.00 -1.49 -6.81
N ALA A 200 33.90 -1.16 -7.49
CA ALA A 200 33.68 0.19 -8.04
C ALA A 200 33.16 1.19 -6.98
N VAL A 201 32.42 0.69 -5.99
CA VAL A 201 31.73 1.47 -4.95
C VAL A 201 31.86 0.76 -3.59
N PRO A 202 32.97 0.93 -2.86
CA PRO A 202 33.18 0.24 -1.58
C PRO A 202 32.12 0.53 -0.51
N GLY A 203 31.44 1.67 -0.61
CA GLY A 203 30.37 2.08 0.28
C GLY A 203 28.99 1.53 -0.07
N ALA A 204 28.83 0.82 -1.20
CA ALA A 204 27.53 0.31 -1.64
C ALA A 204 26.90 -0.59 -0.56
N ARG A 205 25.57 -0.53 -0.49
CA ARG A 205 24.74 -1.38 0.35
C ARG A 205 23.68 -2.02 -0.51
N PHE A 206 23.32 -3.25 -0.16
CA PHE A 206 22.39 -4.05 -0.94
C PHE A 206 21.20 -4.49 -0.10
N ALA A 207 20.13 -4.81 -0.79
CA ALA A 207 19.00 -5.56 -0.29
C ALA A 207 18.74 -6.74 -1.25
N GLY A 208 18.13 -7.79 -0.73
CA GLY A 208 17.85 -9.00 -1.49
C GLY A 208 17.15 -10.04 -0.64
N PRO A 209 16.66 -11.14 -1.24
CA PRO A 209 16.87 -11.50 -2.65
C PRO A 209 15.83 -10.96 -3.64
N ASP A 210 14.84 -10.15 -3.21
CA ASP A 210 13.67 -9.78 -4.03
C ASP A 210 12.92 -11.03 -4.55
N SER A 211 12.82 -12.09 -3.74
CA SER A 211 12.13 -13.34 -4.11
C SER A 211 10.63 -13.16 -4.29
N GLY A 212 10.07 -13.79 -5.33
CA GLY A 212 8.64 -13.90 -5.57
C GLY A 212 8.02 -15.05 -4.79
N GLY A 213 7.20 -14.77 -3.78
CA GLY A 213 6.62 -15.84 -2.95
C GLY A 213 7.67 -16.65 -2.18
N TRP A 214 7.41 -17.94 -1.96
CA TRP A 214 7.81 -18.65 -0.73
C TRP A 214 9.27 -19.07 -0.53
N ASP A 215 10.20 -18.77 -1.44
CA ASP A 215 11.53 -19.40 -1.44
C ASP A 215 12.70 -18.41 -1.49
N TRP A 216 13.83 -18.81 -0.88
CA TRP A 216 15.18 -18.19 -0.91
C TRP A 216 15.44 -17.03 0.04
N THR A 217 14.40 -16.51 0.70
CA THR A 217 14.54 -15.38 1.65
C THR A 217 15.33 -15.78 2.89
N GLU A 218 15.08 -16.98 3.44
CA GLU A 218 15.81 -17.50 4.60
C GLU A 218 17.26 -17.81 4.27
N GLU A 219 17.49 -18.49 3.14
CA GLU A 219 18.81 -18.90 2.71
C GLU A 219 19.70 -17.71 2.40
N PHE A 220 19.16 -16.67 1.75
CA PHE A 220 19.89 -15.43 1.50
C PHE A 220 20.28 -14.74 2.82
N ALA A 221 19.36 -14.67 3.78
CA ALA A 221 19.65 -14.10 5.10
C ALA A 221 20.74 -14.88 5.84
N ARG A 222 20.73 -16.22 5.77
CA ARG A 222 21.78 -17.06 6.35
C ARG A 222 23.13 -16.83 5.70
N ASP A 223 23.19 -16.84 4.37
CA ASP A 223 24.45 -16.76 3.62
C ASP A 223 25.10 -15.38 3.64
N GLU A 224 24.30 -14.35 3.93
CA GLU A 224 24.75 -12.95 4.05
C GLU A 224 24.86 -12.47 5.51
N LYS A 225 24.59 -13.34 6.49
CA LYS A 225 24.77 -13.01 7.91
C LYS A 225 26.21 -12.55 8.16
N GLY A 226 26.34 -11.36 8.77
CA GLY A 226 27.64 -10.79 9.12
C GLY A 226 28.44 -10.23 7.94
N SER A 227 27.88 -10.20 6.72
CA SER A 227 28.60 -9.69 5.55
C SER A 227 28.84 -8.17 5.57
N GLY A 228 28.05 -7.44 6.36
CA GLY A 228 28.13 -5.98 6.50
C GLY A 228 27.65 -5.17 5.27
N ARG A 229 27.30 -5.85 4.16
CA ARG A 229 26.85 -5.22 2.90
C ARG A 229 25.33 -5.22 2.73
N ILE A 230 24.60 -6.06 3.45
CA ILE A 230 23.13 -6.12 3.39
C ILE A 230 22.49 -5.15 4.39
N THR A 231 21.59 -4.30 3.92
CA THR A 231 20.83 -3.35 4.75
C THR A 231 19.52 -3.95 5.26
N MET A 232 18.89 -4.79 4.44
CA MET A 232 17.61 -5.44 4.74
C MET A 232 17.43 -6.68 3.86
N ILE A 233 16.61 -7.61 4.33
CA ILE A 233 16.13 -8.71 3.51
C ILE A 233 14.83 -8.30 2.82
N THR A 234 14.62 -8.75 1.60
CA THR A 234 13.50 -8.34 0.77
C THR A 234 12.72 -9.52 0.22
N HIS A 235 11.41 -9.30 0.06
CA HIS A 235 10.47 -10.33 -0.35
C HIS A 235 9.30 -9.68 -1.11
N HIS A 236 8.70 -10.42 -2.03
CA HIS A 236 7.53 -9.98 -2.77
C HIS A 236 6.31 -10.80 -2.40
N GLN A 237 5.14 -10.16 -2.29
CA GLN A 237 3.94 -10.88 -1.92
C GLN A 237 2.63 -10.34 -2.50
N TYR A 238 1.86 -11.24 -3.10
CA TYR A 238 0.52 -11.01 -3.63
C TYR A 238 -0.42 -12.11 -3.12
N PRO A 239 -0.98 -11.97 -1.92
CA PRO A 239 -1.62 -13.11 -1.24
C PRO A 239 -2.90 -13.58 -1.94
N GLY A 240 -3.63 -12.67 -2.61
CA GLY A 240 -4.78 -13.04 -3.44
C GLY A 240 -4.40 -13.80 -4.71
N GLY A 241 -3.10 -13.84 -5.06
CA GLY A 241 -2.59 -14.55 -6.22
C GLY A 241 -3.21 -14.05 -7.53
N ARG A 242 -3.35 -14.95 -8.50
CA ARG A 242 -4.06 -14.64 -9.76
C ARG A 242 -5.56 -14.52 -9.48
N PRO A 243 -6.26 -13.54 -10.07
CA PRO A 243 -7.65 -13.24 -9.74
C PRO A 243 -8.62 -14.16 -10.48
N VAL A 244 -8.33 -15.47 -10.48
CA VAL A 244 -9.09 -16.52 -11.16
C VAL A 244 -9.20 -17.75 -10.26
N VAL A 245 -10.34 -18.42 -10.29
CA VAL A 245 -10.55 -19.74 -9.66
C VAL A 245 -11.06 -20.69 -10.73
N HIS A 246 -10.35 -21.80 -10.96
CA HIS A 246 -10.67 -22.75 -12.04
C HIS A 246 -10.87 -22.05 -13.41
N ASN A 247 -9.98 -21.11 -13.76
CA ASN A 247 -10.04 -20.27 -14.97
C ASN A 247 -11.25 -19.32 -15.07
N VAL A 248 -12.02 -19.14 -13.99
CA VAL A 248 -13.10 -18.16 -13.92
C VAL A 248 -12.62 -16.91 -13.17
N PRO A 249 -12.73 -15.70 -13.75
CA PRO A 249 -12.38 -14.46 -13.07
C PRO A 249 -13.18 -14.27 -11.77
N LEU A 250 -12.50 -13.81 -10.71
CA LEU A 250 -13.16 -13.40 -9.48
C LEU A 250 -14.04 -12.18 -9.70
N THR A 251 -15.22 -12.17 -9.08
CA THR A 251 -16.06 -10.98 -9.04
C THR A 251 -15.49 -9.94 -8.05
N ALA A 252 -15.89 -8.68 -8.21
CA ALA A 252 -15.54 -7.63 -7.25
C ALA A 252 -15.97 -7.99 -5.82
N GLN A 253 -17.18 -8.54 -5.66
CA GLN A 253 -17.69 -8.95 -4.35
C GLN A 253 -16.83 -10.05 -3.71
N GLN A 254 -16.46 -11.09 -4.47
CA GLN A 254 -15.59 -12.16 -3.97
C GLN A 254 -14.22 -11.62 -3.53
N ALA A 255 -13.66 -10.67 -4.27
CA ALA A 255 -12.39 -10.04 -3.92
C ALA A 255 -12.53 -9.13 -2.68
N ILE A 256 -13.63 -8.39 -2.54
CA ILE A 256 -13.94 -7.59 -1.34
C ILE A 256 -14.06 -8.51 -0.11
N ASP A 257 -14.86 -9.57 -0.20
CA ASP A 257 -15.07 -10.54 0.87
C ASP A 257 -13.75 -11.19 1.31
N SER A 258 -12.88 -11.49 0.34
CA SER A 258 -11.55 -12.03 0.59
C SER A 258 -10.62 -11.01 1.27
N MET A 259 -10.47 -9.80 0.72
CA MET A 259 -9.58 -8.76 1.28
C MET A 259 -9.98 -8.33 2.69
N LEU A 260 -11.27 -8.32 3.00
CA LEU A 260 -11.78 -7.90 4.30
C LEU A 260 -11.98 -9.09 5.26
N SER A 261 -11.67 -10.32 4.86
CA SER A 261 -11.92 -11.53 5.66
C SER A 261 -11.19 -11.52 7.02
N PRO A 262 -11.79 -12.05 8.10
CA PRO A 262 -11.06 -12.29 9.35
C PRO A 262 -9.96 -13.35 9.20
N LYS A 263 -9.99 -14.19 8.15
CA LYS A 263 -8.98 -15.23 7.86
C LYS A 263 -7.56 -14.67 7.71
N TRP A 264 -7.43 -13.39 7.38
CA TRP A 264 -6.11 -12.73 7.31
C TRP A 264 -5.36 -12.79 8.65
N LEU A 265 -6.07 -12.62 9.76
CA LEU A 265 -5.45 -12.57 11.09
C LEU A 265 -4.99 -13.94 11.58
N THR A 266 -5.74 -14.99 11.24
CA THR A 266 -5.52 -16.35 11.74
C THR A 266 -4.78 -17.25 10.75
N GLY A 267 -4.70 -16.87 9.48
CA GLY A 267 -4.10 -17.67 8.41
C GLY A 267 -3.10 -16.89 7.58
N GLU A 268 -3.59 -16.00 6.71
CA GLU A 268 -2.76 -15.39 5.65
C GLU A 268 -1.59 -14.56 6.19
N TYR A 269 -1.83 -13.65 7.14
CA TYR A 269 -0.75 -12.83 7.68
C TYR A 269 0.27 -13.67 8.48
N PRO A 270 -0.13 -14.54 9.43
CA PRO A 270 0.80 -15.46 10.09
C PRO A 270 1.63 -16.27 9.08
N TYR A 271 0.99 -16.76 8.02
CA TYR A 271 1.66 -17.54 6.98
C TYR A 271 2.72 -16.73 6.23
N ILE A 272 2.40 -15.49 5.82
CA ILE A 272 3.38 -14.59 5.18
C ILE A 272 4.54 -14.30 6.12
N TYR A 273 4.28 -14.01 7.39
CA TYR A 273 5.32 -13.72 8.37
C TYR A 273 6.26 -14.90 8.60
N ALA A 274 5.71 -16.11 8.69
CA ALA A 274 6.45 -17.34 8.90
C ALA A 274 7.43 -17.69 7.76
N HIS A 275 7.26 -17.06 6.58
CA HIS A 275 8.15 -17.20 5.42
C HIS A 275 9.02 -15.96 5.17
N THR A 276 8.86 -14.91 5.96
CA THR A 276 9.57 -13.64 5.79
C THR A 276 10.23 -13.19 7.09
N GLY A 277 9.57 -12.33 7.87
CA GLY A 277 10.12 -11.73 9.10
C GLY A 277 10.61 -12.77 10.11
N GLU A 278 9.86 -13.85 10.33
CA GLU A 278 10.24 -14.90 11.27
C GLU A 278 11.53 -15.61 10.85
N LYS A 279 11.70 -15.87 9.55
CA LYS A 279 12.85 -16.59 9.00
C LYS A 279 14.14 -15.78 9.02
N VAL A 280 14.05 -14.46 8.88
CA VAL A 280 15.25 -13.62 8.76
C VAL A 280 15.76 -13.12 10.11
N ALA A 281 14.89 -13.05 11.13
CA ALA A 281 15.22 -12.53 12.45
C ALA A 281 16.39 -13.28 13.14
N PRO A 282 16.51 -14.62 13.10
CA PRO A 282 17.65 -15.34 13.68
C PRO A 282 19.02 -14.99 13.06
N TYR A 283 19.02 -14.40 11.86
CA TYR A 283 20.21 -13.95 11.16
C TYR A 283 20.53 -12.47 11.42
N GLY A 284 19.73 -11.78 12.23
CA GLY A 284 19.94 -10.39 12.63
C GLY A 284 19.41 -9.36 11.63
N PHE A 285 18.58 -9.80 10.68
CA PHE A 285 18.00 -8.91 9.67
C PHE A 285 16.53 -8.60 9.94
N SER A 286 16.09 -7.46 9.41
CA SER A 286 14.68 -7.15 9.23
C SER A 286 14.27 -7.34 7.77
N CYS A 287 12.98 -7.57 7.54
CA CYS A 287 12.41 -7.75 6.21
C CYS A 287 11.62 -6.53 5.75
N ARG A 288 11.76 -6.17 4.47
CA ARG A 288 10.90 -5.22 3.76
C ARG A 288 10.19 -5.93 2.61
N MET A 289 8.88 -5.73 2.47
CA MET A 289 8.18 -6.18 1.27
C MET A 289 8.43 -5.17 0.15
N THR A 290 9.41 -5.41 -0.71
CA THR A 290 9.80 -4.47 -1.80
C THR A 290 8.87 -4.51 -2.99
N GLU A 291 7.96 -5.48 -3.01
CA GLU A 291 6.87 -5.56 -3.97
C GLU A 291 5.66 -6.27 -3.34
N ALA A 292 4.51 -5.61 -3.23
CA ALA A 292 3.31 -6.29 -2.73
C ALA A 292 2.02 -5.68 -3.26
N ASN A 293 0.93 -6.45 -3.28
CA ASN A 293 -0.44 -5.98 -3.44
C ASN A 293 -1.46 -7.05 -3.02
N ASP A 294 -2.74 -6.68 -3.06
CA ASP A 294 -3.87 -7.58 -2.81
C ASP A 294 -3.87 -8.79 -3.77
N TYR A 295 -3.91 -8.54 -5.07
CA TYR A 295 -3.92 -9.55 -6.13
C TYR A 295 -2.89 -9.24 -7.22
N LEU A 296 -2.48 -10.28 -7.97
CA LEU A 296 -1.82 -10.12 -9.26
C LEU A 296 -2.84 -9.58 -10.28
N GLY A 297 -2.48 -8.61 -11.12
CA GLY A 297 -3.40 -8.05 -12.14
C GLY A 297 -4.48 -7.09 -11.61
N GLY A 298 -5.03 -7.39 -10.43
CA GLY A 298 -6.08 -6.62 -9.76
C GLY A 298 -7.49 -6.86 -10.30
N ILE A 299 -8.49 -6.53 -9.49
CA ILE A 299 -9.91 -6.66 -9.82
C ILE A 299 -10.57 -5.27 -9.76
N ALA A 300 -11.26 -4.88 -10.83
CA ALA A 300 -12.01 -3.62 -10.86
C ALA A 300 -13.18 -3.65 -9.87
N GLY A 301 -13.36 -2.57 -9.11
CA GLY A 301 -14.36 -2.50 -8.04
C GLY A 301 -13.91 -3.14 -6.71
N ALA A 302 -12.68 -3.67 -6.65
CA ALA A 302 -12.11 -4.23 -5.43
C ALA A 302 -10.68 -3.71 -5.19
N SER A 303 -9.71 -4.08 -6.04
CA SER A 303 -8.30 -3.64 -5.89
C SER A 303 -8.13 -2.12 -6.01
N ASN A 304 -9.03 -1.45 -6.75
CA ASN A 304 -9.10 0.00 -6.86
C ASN A 304 -10.24 0.62 -6.02
N ALA A 305 -10.73 -0.08 -4.99
CA ALA A 305 -11.85 0.36 -4.16
C ALA A 305 -11.45 0.54 -2.68
N MET A 306 -12.39 1.03 -1.87
CA MET A 306 -12.23 1.24 -0.42
C MET A 306 -11.73 -0.03 0.31
N SER A 307 -12.17 -1.21 -0.12
CA SER A 307 -11.68 -2.49 0.40
C SER A 307 -10.16 -2.64 0.33
N SER A 308 -9.50 -2.19 -0.74
CA SER A 308 -8.04 -2.23 -0.83
C SER A 308 -7.35 -1.24 0.09
N ALA A 309 -8.00 -0.14 0.45
CA ALA A 309 -7.50 0.79 1.46
C ALA A 309 -7.55 0.17 2.87
N LEU A 310 -8.67 -0.42 3.25
CA LEU A 310 -8.81 -1.09 4.55
C LEU A 310 -7.84 -2.26 4.68
N TRP A 311 -7.74 -3.11 3.64
CA TRP A 311 -6.78 -4.20 3.59
C TRP A 311 -5.33 -3.71 3.70
N ALA A 312 -4.95 -2.67 2.94
CA ALA A 312 -3.57 -2.16 2.97
C ALA A 312 -3.21 -1.57 4.34
N LEU A 313 -4.15 -0.88 4.99
CA LEU A 313 -3.94 -0.32 6.33
C LEU A 313 -3.75 -1.44 7.38
N ASP A 314 -4.61 -2.47 7.32
CA ASP A 314 -4.53 -3.67 8.17
C ASP A 314 -3.19 -4.39 7.95
N TYR A 315 -2.80 -4.58 6.69
CA TYR A 315 -1.56 -5.25 6.29
C TYR A 315 -0.32 -4.52 6.79
N MET A 316 -0.23 -3.19 6.61
CA MET A 316 0.90 -2.41 7.11
C MET A 316 1.01 -2.47 8.63
N HIS A 317 -0.09 -2.32 9.36
CA HIS A 317 -0.09 -2.41 10.82
C HIS A 317 0.28 -3.79 11.34
N TRP A 318 -0.29 -4.85 10.76
CA TRP A 318 -0.03 -6.20 11.21
C TRP A 318 1.44 -6.59 11.02
N GLN A 319 2.03 -6.19 9.89
CA GLN A 319 3.43 -6.45 9.57
C GLN A 319 4.39 -5.60 10.44
N ALA A 320 4.07 -4.32 10.63
CA ALA A 320 4.86 -3.44 11.50
C ALA A 320 4.91 -3.94 12.95
N ALA A 321 3.79 -4.46 13.47
CA ALA A 321 3.69 -5.08 14.80
C ALA A 321 4.55 -6.34 14.96
N ARG A 322 5.14 -6.85 13.88
CA ARG A 322 6.02 -8.03 13.87
C ARG A 322 7.42 -7.72 13.33
N GLY A 323 7.81 -6.45 13.31
CA GLY A 323 9.18 -6.04 13.03
C GLY A 323 9.56 -6.03 11.55
N LEU A 324 8.60 -6.17 10.63
CA LEU A 324 8.87 -5.77 9.25
C LEU A 324 9.09 -4.25 9.21
N ILE A 325 9.98 -3.82 8.33
CA ILE A 325 10.46 -2.43 8.28
C ILE A 325 9.86 -1.63 7.13
N GLY A 326 9.00 -2.24 6.32
CA GLY A 326 8.17 -1.51 5.38
C GLY A 326 7.62 -2.34 4.24
N ILE A 327 6.81 -1.66 3.42
CA ILE A 327 6.10 -2.24 2.28
C ILE A 327 6.18 -1.25 1.11
N ASN A 328 6.42 -1.76 -0.09
CA ASN A 328 6.29 -1.07 -1.37
C ASN A 328 5.12 -1.67 -2.15
N PHE A 329 3.99 -0.97 -2.19
CA PHE A 329 2.87 -1.42 -3.02
C PHE A 329 3.22 -1.28 -4.49
N HIS A 330 3.06 -2.37 -5.25
CA HIS A 330 3.56 -2.39 -6.63
C HIS A 330 2.64 -1.67 -7.59
N ASN A 331 3.26 -1.05 -8.57
CA ASN A 331 2.63 -0.20 -9.55
C ASN A 331 3.08 -0.69 -10.94
N ASN A 332 2.64 -1.90 -11.30
CA ASN A 332 2.74 -2.35 -12.69
C ASN A 332 1.72 -1.53 -13.49
N GLN A 333 2.25 -0.53 -14.19
CA GLN A 333 1.52 0.68 -14.58
C GLN A 333 0.12 0.40 -15.12
N TRP A 334 -0.83 1.08 -14.48
CA TRP A 334 -2.25 1.23 -14.85
C TRP A 334 -3.15 0.04 -14.53
N LEU A 335 -2.61 -1.00 -13.89
CA LEU A 335 -3.43 -2.05 -13.27
C LEU A 335 -4.28 -1.50 -12.13
N LYS A 336 -5.37 -2.20 -11.80
CA LYS A 336 -6.30 -1.80 -10.73
C LYS A 336 -5.68 -1.87 -9.33
N THR A 337 -4.61 -2.61 -9.15
CA THR A 337 -3.84 -2.68 -7.90
C THR A 337 -2.98 -1.45 -7.65
N CYS A 338 -2.68 -0.65 -8.69
CA CYS A 338 -1.79 0.50 -8.58
C CYS A 338 -2.29 1.49 -7.54
N THR A 339 -1.37 2.01 -6.72
CA THR A 339 -1.66 3.13 -5.82
C THR A 339 -1.90 4.41 -6.61
N ILE A 340 -1.07 4.64 -7.64
CA ILE A 340 -1.16 5.81 -8.54
C ILE A 340 -1.44 5.30 -9.95
N TYR A 341 -2.40 5.89 -10.66
CA TYR A 341 -2.75 5.46 -12.02
C TYR A 341 -2.96 6.65 -12.97
N GLN A 342 -2.96 6.39 -14.27
CA GLN A 342 -3.31 7.39 -15.27
C GLN A 342 -4.83 7.38 -15.51
N GLY A 343 -5.47 8.52 -15.27
CA GLY A 343 -6.86 8.79 -15.56
C GLY A 343 -7.13 8.95 -17.06
N PRO A 344 -8.41 9.02 -17.45
CA PRO A 344 -8.81 9.02 -18.85
C PRO A 344 -8.35 10.25 -19.66
N SER A 345 -8.03 11.37 -19.00
CA SER A 345 -7.47 12.57 -19.67
C SER A 345 -5.93 12.62 -19.60
N GLY A 346 -5.28 11.52 -19.19
CA GLY A 346 -3.83 11.43 -19.06
C GLY A 346 -3.26 11.99 -17.75
N GLU A 347 -4.12 12.52 -16.88
CA GLU A 347 -3.77 12.99 -15.54
C GLU A 347 -3.42 11.83 -14.61
N LEU A 348 -2.53 12.05 -13.66
CA LEU A 348 -2.20 11.05 -12.65
C LEU A 348 -3.14 11.19 -11.46
N LEU A 349 -3.74 10.10 -11.04
CA LEU A 349 -4.70 10.00 -9.94
C LEU A 349 -4.24 8.96 -8.92
N ALA A 350 -4.86 8.97 -7.74
CA ALA A 350 -4.64 7.97 -6.70
C ALA A 350 -5.87 7.08 -6.52
N ASN A 351 -5.65 5.78 -6.42
CA ASN A 351 -6.67 4.83 -5.96
C ASN A 351 -6.83 4.91 -4.43
N PRO A 352 -7.94 4.39 -3.86
CA PRO A 352 -8.23 4.40 -2.42
C PRO A 352 -7.07 3.99 -1.52
N LYS A 353 -6.26 3.01 -1.94
CA LYS A 353 -5.03 2.55 -1.27
C LYS A 353 -4.09 3.68 -0.83
N ALA A 354 -4.00 4.77 -1.58
CA ALA A 354 -3.21 5.94 -1.21
C ALA A 354 -3.61 6.54 0.15
N HIS A 355 -4.90 6.49 0.51
CA HIS A 355 -5.40 6.99 1.78
C HIS A 355 -4.98 6.10 2.94
N ALA A 356 -4.86 4.79 2.72
CA ALA A 356 -4.31 3.86 3.69
C ALA A 356 -2.84 4.12 3.96
N ILE A 357 -2.05 4.35 2.89
CA ILE A 357 -0.63 4.73 3.00
C ILE A 357 -0.50 6.02 3.80
N ARG A 358 -1.36 7.02 3.53
CA ARG A 358 -1.35 8.27 4.29
C ARG A 358 -1.74 8.07 5.74
N ALA A 359 -2.77 7.29 6.00
CA ALA A 359 -3.21 6.93 7.34
C ALA A 359 -2.08 6.29 8.16
N PHE A 360 -1.32 5.37 7.55
CA PHE A 360 -0.18 4.73 8.18
C PHE A 360 1.03 5.67 8.34
N ASP A 361 1.33 6.51 7.35
CA ASP A 361 2.41 7.52 7.43
C ASP A 361 2.21 8.51 8.59
N LEU A 362 0.97 8.86 8.93
CA LEU A 362 0.66 9.73 10.08
C LEU A 362 1.08 9.14 11.43
N VAL A 363 1.17 7.81 11.52
CA VAL A 363 1.41 7.08 12.77
C VAL A 363 2.76 6.36 12.80
N SER A 364 3.51 6.36 11.70
CA SER A 364 4.83 5.74 11.59
C SER A 364 5.91 6.53 12.38
N GLY A 365 7.10 5.96 12.53
CA GLY A 365 8.22 6.62 13.24
C GLY A 365 8.22 6.43 14.76
N GLY A 366 7.39 5.53 15.29
CA GLY A 366 7.28 5.18 16.71
C GLY A 366 7.64 3.72 17.01
N ARG A 367 7.06 3.18 18.09
CA ARG A 367 7.08 1.74 18.40
C ARG A 367 5.67 1.21 18.53
N THR A 368 5.44 -0.02 18.10
CA THR A 368 4.14 -0.67 18.26
C THR A 368 3.84 -0.91 19.73
N GLU A 369 2.59 -0.81 20.14
CA GLU A 369 2.13 -1.15 21.48
C GLU A 369 1.12 -2.31 21.43
N PRO A 370 1.12 -3.23 22.41
CA PRO A 370 0.14 -4.30 22.49
C PRO A 370 -1.29 -3.77 22.62
N VAL A 371 -2.18 -4.37 21.84
CA VAL A 371 -3.62 -4.09 21.86
C VAL A 371 -4.38 -5.38 22.14
N THR A 372 -5.31 -5.34 23.09
CA THR A 372 -6.30 -6.40 23.29
C THR A 372 -7.70 -5.87 23.02
N ILE A 373 -8.55 -6.70 22.43
CA ILE A 373 -9.90 -6.33 22.01
C ILE A 373 -10.90 -7.25 22.71
N SER A 374 -11.82 -6.68 23.50
CA SER A 374 -13.02 -7.37 23.95
C SER A 374 -14.12 -7.16 22.92
N ASN A 375 -14.54 -8.23 22.26
CA ASN A 375 -15.47 -8.19 21.12
C ASN A 375 -16.54 -9.28 21.27
N PRO A 376 -17.48 -9.14 22.22
CA PRO A 376 -18.47 -10.16 22.52
C PRO A 376 -19.45 -10.41 21.36
N THR A 377 -19.63 -9.42 20.48
CA THR A 377 -20.52 -9.50 19.31
C THR A 377 -19.86 -10.13 18.10
N GLY A 378 -18.54 -10.38 18.13
CA GLY A 378 -17.80 -10.94 17.00
C GLY A 378 -17.88 -10.07 15.74
N VAL A 379 -17.73 -8.75 15.87
CA VAL A 379 -17.58 -7.89 14.68
C VAL A 379 -16.22 -8.08 14.03
N ASN A 380 -16.18 -8.08 12.71
CA ASN A 380 -14.94 -8.16 11.95
C ASN A 380 -14.16 -6.83 12.06
N LEU A 381 -13.28 -6.76 13.05
CA LEU A 381 -12.55 -5.56 13.40
C LEU A 381 -11.12 -5.89 13.81
N THR A 382 -10.20 -4.99 13.47
CA THR A 382 -8.82 -4.99 13.97
C THR A 382 -8.50 -3.68 14.66
N ALA A 383 -7.55 -3.72 15.59
CA ALA A 383 -7.03 -2.54 16.25
C ALA A 383 -5.53 -2.68 16.49
N TYR A 384 -4.81 -1.58 16.33
CA TYR A 384 -3.37 -1.49 16.45
C TYR A 384 -2.97 -0.21 17.15
N ALA A 385 -1.84 -0.21 17.83
CA ALA A 385 -1.31 0.99 18.48
C ALA A 385 0.16 1.23 18.14
N ILE A 386 0.51 2.50 17.93
CA ILE A 386 1.89 2.96 17.75
C ILE A 386 2.13 4.16 18.67
N LYS A 387 3.09 4.03 19.58
CA LYS A 387 3.58 5.11 20.45
C LYS A 387 4.66 5.89 19.70
N GLY A 388 4.32 7.11 19.30
CA GLY A 388 5.27 8.09 18.79
C GLY A 388 5.86 8.96 19.91
N ASN A 389 6.63 9.98 19.54
CA ASN A 389 7.27 10.87 20.52
C ASN A 389 6.29 11.77 21.28
N ARG A 390 5.18 12.15 20.66
CA ARG A 390 4.21 13.12 21.23
C ARG A 390 2.81 12.54 21.43
N TYR A 391 2.53 11.42 20.78
CA TYR A 391 1.19 10.85 20.75
C TYR A 391 1.27 9.32 20.76
N LEU A 392 0.33 8.71 21.46
CA LEU A 392 -0.09 7.34 21.19
C LEU A 392 -1.17 7.38 20.11
N TYR A 393 -0.95 6.64 19.03
CA TYR A 393 -1.93 6.46 17.96
C TYR A 393 -2.57 5.09 18.08
N ILE A 394 -3.90 5.03 18.03
CA ILE A 394 -4.70 3.81 17.99
C ILE A 394 -5.46 3.79 16.68
N THR A 395 -5.15 2.86 15.79
CA THR A 395 -5.90 2.64 14.55
C THR A 395 -6.91 1.52 14.78
N ILE A 396 -8.18 1.77 14.47
CA ILE A 396 -9.27 0.79 14.51
C ILE A 396 -9.86 0.68 13.11
N ILE A 397 -9.99 -0.55 12.59
CA ILE A 397 -10.46 -0.84 11.23
C ILE A 397 -11.71 -1.72 11.33
N ASN A 398 -12.87 -1.19 10.95
CA ASN A 398 -14.10 -1.96 10.83
C ASN A 398 -14.21 -2.53 9.41
N LYS A 399 -14.04 -3.84 9.31
CA LYS A 399 -14.05 -4.59 8.05
C LYS A 399 -15.41 -5.24 7.76
N GLU A 400 -16.44 -5.00 8.58
CA GLU A 400 -17.82 -5.39 8.27
C GLU A 400 -18.26 -4.71 6.98
N HIS A 401 -18.90 -5.47 6.08
CA HIS A 401 -19.41 -5.01 4.78
C HIS A 401 -20.54 -5.93 4.31
N GLY A 402 -21.35 -5.46 3.36
CA GLY A 402 -22.48 -6.23 2.83
C GLY A 402 -23.70 -6.27 3.76
N ALA A 403 -24.62 -7.20 3.48
CA ALA A 403 -25.86 -7.34 4.22
C ALA A 403 -25.59 -7.80 5.67
N GLY A 404 -26.16 -7.09 6.64
CA GLY A 404 -25.98 -7.39 8.07
C GLY A 404 -24.68 -6.85 8.67
N ALA A 405 -23.90 -6.06 7.92
CA ALA A 405 -22.72 -5.38 8.44
C ALA A 405 -23.08 -4.42 9.59
N ARG A 406 -22.22 -4.38 10.61
CA ARG A 406 -22.50 -3.65 11.86
C ARG A 406 -21.57 -2.47 12.06
N ASN A 407 -22.15 -1.33 12.43
CA ASN A 407 -21.38 -0.21 12.99
C ASN A 407 -20.81 -0.61 14.35
N VAL A 408 -19.72 0.05 14.74
CA VAL A 408 -19.01 -0.22 15.99
C VAL A 408 -19.03 1.00 16.90
N TYR A 409 -19.31 0.77 18.17
CA TYR A 409 -19.06 1.70 19.27
C TYR A 409 -17.86 1.21 20.07
N ALA A 410 -16.69 1.83 19.86
CA ALA A 410 -15.46 1.41 20.50
C ALA A 410 -15.16 2.26 21.74
N THR A 411 -14.92 1.58 22.87
CA THR A 411 -14.40 2.17 24.10
C THR A 411 -12.91 1.88 24.20
N ILE A 412 -12.08 2.91 24.19
CA ILE A 412 -10.62 2.82 24.18
C ILE A 412 -10.09 3.12 25.58
N SER A 413 -9.25 2.23 26.09
CA SER A 413 -8.47 2.41 27.33
C SER A 413 -6.98 2.34 26.99
N ALA A 414 -6.19 3.29 27.49
CA ALA A 414 -4.74 3.35 27.25
C ALA A 414 -3.99 3.30 28.59
N LYS A 415 -3.92 2.10 29.19
CA LYS A 415 -3.32 1.92 30.51
C LYS A 415 -1.81 2.17 30.43
N GLY A 416 -1.31 2.99 31.36
CA GLY A 416 0.12 3.37 31.41
C GLY A 416 0.44 4.63 30.62
N PHE A 417 -0.53 5.25 29.96
CA PHE A 417 -0.37 6.51 29.26
C PHE A 417 -1.06 7.64 30.03
N THR A 418 -0.43 8.81 30.04
CA THR A 418 -1.03 10.03 30.59
C THR A 418 -2.19 10.48 29.70
N GLY A 419 -3.38 10.53 30.28
CA GLY A 419 -4.59 10.96 29.59
C GLY A 419 -4.55 12.42 29.13
N GLY A 420 -5.43 12.74 28.19
CA GLY A 420 -5.54 14.08 27.61
C GLY A 420 -6.74 14.26 26.70
N LYS A 421 -6.73 15.34 25.91
CA LYS A 421 -7.74 15.57 24.85
C LYS A 421 -7.43 14.66 23.67
N ALA A 422 -8.29 13.67 23.42
CA ALA A 422 -8.17 12.79 22.29
C ALA A 422 -8.69 13.45 21.01
N SER A 423 -8.18 13.03 19.86
CA SER A 423 -8.76 13.38 18.57
C SER A 423 -8.76 12.19 17.63
N ALA A 424 -9.67 12.17 16.68
CA ALA A 424 -9.84 11.12 15.69
C ALA A 424 -9.70 11.65 14.26
N MET A 425 -9.19 10.80 13.36
CA MET A 425 -9.19 11.02 11.93
C MET A 425 -9.78 9.80 11.24
N PHE A 426 -10.82 9.99 10.44
CA PHE A 426 -11.59 8.90 9.84
C PHE A 426 -11.20 8.68 8.38
N LEU A 427 -11.02 7.42 8.01
CA LEU A 427 -10.91 6.94 6.63
C LEU A 427 -12.27 6.39 6.21
N THR A 428 -12.93 7.07 5.28
CA THR A 428 -14.32 6.77 4.90
C THR A 428 -14.51 6.76 3.39
N ALA A 429 -15.59 6.10 2.97
CA ALA A 429 -16.08 6.09 1.59
C ALA A 429 -17.55 6.53 1.53
N PRO A 430 -18.02 7.04 0.38
CA PRO A 430 -19.44 7.37 0.20
C PRO A 430 -20.33 6.17 0.51
N GLY A 431 -21.39 6.39 1.30
CA GLY A 431 -22.36 5.36 1.66
C GLY A 431 -21.79 4.19 2.49
N ASN A 432 -20.57 4.31 3.02
CA ASN A 432 -19.85 3.21 3.68
C ASN A 432 -19.67 1.98 2.77
N ASP A 433 -19.53 2.22 1.46
CA ASP A 433 -19.39 1.18 0.45
C ASP A 433 -17.93 0.71 0.32
N ALA A 434 -17.69 -0.58 0.60
CA ALA A 434 -16.39 -1.23 0.43
C ALA A 434 -15.94 -1.31 -1.06
N GLY A 435 -16.90 -1.26 -2.00
CA GLY A 435 -16.68 -1.22 -3.44
C GLY A 435 -16.48 0.18 -4.01
N ALA A 436 -16.58 1.24 -3.20
CA ALA A 436 -16.42 2.60 -3.67
C ALA A 436 -15.01 2.82 -4.25
N THR A 437 -14.93 3.29 -5.49
CA THR A 437 -13.67 3.56 -6.20
C THR A 437 -13.28 5.04 -6.20
N SER A 438 -14.17 5.92 -5.72
CA SER A 438 -13.99 7.37 -5.67
C SER A 438 -14.71 7.99 -4.48
N GLY A 439 -14.37 9.24 -4.14
CA GLY A 439 -14.95 9.94 -2.99
C GLY A 439 -14.39 9.48 -1.63
N ILE A 440 -13.32 8.68 -1.61
CA ILE A 440 -12.63 8.28 -0.38
C ILE A 440 -12.00 9.54 0.24
N THR A 441 -12.10 9.63 1.57
CA THR A 441 -11.48 10.71 2.34
C THR A 441 -10.75 10.17 3.56
N LEU A 442 -9.68 10.87 3.95
CA LEU A 442 -9.02 10.70 5.24
C LEU A 442 -9.08 12.05 5.98
N GLY A 443 -9.75 12.07 7.13
CA GLY A 443 -10.00 13.32 7.87
C GLY A 443 -10.86 14.32 7.08
N GLY A 444 -11.78 13.82 6.25
CA GLY A 444 -12.67 14.63 5.43
C GLY A 444 -12.02 15.23 4.17
N ASP A 445 -10.76 14.89 3.86
CA ASP A 445 -10.10 15.35 2.64
C ASP A 445 -9.62 14.18 1.76
N SER A 446 -9.73 14.35 0.45
CA SER A 446 -9.26 13.39 -0.56
C SER A 446 -7.80 13.64 -0.94
N ILE A 447 -7.08 12.58 -1.30
CA ILE A 447 -5.77 12.68 -1.91
C ILE A 447 -5.92 13.06 -3.39
N THR A 448 -5.49 14.26 -3.74
CA THR A 448 -5.51 14.76 -5.14
C THR A 448 -4.10 15.06 -5.64
N ASN A 449 -3.97 15.24 -6.96
CA ASN A 449 -2.72 15.54 -7.66
C ASN A 449 -2.42 17.03 -7.81
N ASN A 450 -3.33 17.92 -7.39
CA ASN A 450 -3.29 19.34 -7.72
C ASN A 450 -3.26 20.29 -6.51
N ARG A 451 -3.55 19.80 -5.30
CA ARG A 451 -3.48 20.60 -4.07
C ARG A 451 -2.96 19.79 -2.89
N PRO A 452 -2.34 20.43 -1.87
CA PRO A 452 -2.00 19.73 -0.64
C PRO A 452 -3.22 19.05 0.00
N TRP A 453 -3.02 17.85 0.53
CA TRP A 453 -3.98 17.19 1.42
C TRP A 453 -4.00 17.89 2.78
N LYS A 454 -5.20 18.14 3.29
CA LYS A 454 -5.50 18.91 4.50
C LYS A 454 -6.50 18.18 5.40
N GLY A 455 -6.36 16.87 5.55
CA GLY A 455 -7.24 16.09 6.44
C GLY A 455 -7.19 16.61 7.88
N GLN A 456 -8.33 16.57 8.55
CA GLN A 456 -8.54 17.17 9.86
C GLN A 456 -8.68 16.12 10.96
N TRP A 457 -8.24 16.52 12.15
CA TRP A 457 -8.49 15.77 13.38
C TRP A 457 -9.74 16.32 14.06
N THR A 458 -10.70 15.46 14.33
CA THR A 458 -11.92 15.79 15.07
C THR A 458 -11.71 15.52 16.55
N SER A 459 -12.05 16.46 17.42
CA SER A 459 -11.95 16.25 18.88
C SER A 459 -12.88 15.12 19.33
N LEU A 460 -12.36 14.16 20.10
CA LEU A 460 -13.17 13.18 20.84
C LEU A 460 -13.48 13.64 22.27
N GLY A 461 -13.00 14.82 22.65
CA GLY A 461 -13.12 15.34 24.00
C GLY A 461 -12.04 14.82 24.95
N THR A 462 -12.27 15.05 26.24
CA THR A 462 -11.41 14.53 27.32
C THR A 462 -11.82 13.13 27.73
N GLU A 463 -10.86 12.42 28.29
CA GLU A 463 -11.05 11.13 28.94
C GLU A 463 -12.20 11.19 29.95
N ARG A 464 -13.05 10.15 29.97
CA ARG A 464 -14.03 9.93 31.04
C ARG A 464 -13.73 8.57 31.66
N ASN A 465 -13.33 8.55 32.94
CA ASN A 465 -13.03 7.32 33.69
C ASN A 465 -11.97 6.41 33.02
N GLY A 466 -10.85 6.95 32.54
CA GLY A 466 -9.82 6.15 31.87
C GLY A 466 -10.11 5.83 30.41
N ARG A 467 -11.23 6.32 29.86
CA ARG A 467 -11.79 5.82 28.59
C ARG A 467 -12.12 6.93 27.60
N TYR A 468 -11.96 6.60 26.33
CA TYR A 468 -12.39 7.38 25.17
C TYR A 468 -13.39 6.59 24.35
N ASN A 469 -14.35 7.26 23.71
CA ASN A 469 -15.35 6.59 22.89
C ASN A 469 -15.30 7.09 21.45
N VAL A 470 -15.45 6.18 20.50
CA VAL A 470 -15.52 6.51 19.07
C VAL A 470 -16.54 5.64 18.36
N ASN A 471 -17.38 6.27 17.54
CA ASN A 471 -18.27 5.58 16.61
C ASN A 471 -17.53 5.33 15.31
N LEU A 472 -17.64 4.11 14.78
CA LEU A 472 -17.01 3.71 13.54
C LEU A 472 -18.04 3.02 12.64
N ALA A 473 -18.22 3.55 11.43
CA ALA A 473 -19.14 2.98 10.47
C ALA A 473 -18.60 1.65 9.92
N VAL A 474 -19.46 0.85 9.27
CA VAL A 474 -19.02 -0.27 8.42
C VAL A 474 -18.04 0.20 7.33
N SER A 475 -17.22 -0.70 6.81
CA SER A 475 -16.25 -0.41 5.75
C SER A 475 -15.44 0.88 5.98
N SER A 476 -14.94 1.10 7.18
CA SER A 476 -14.23 2.34 7.55
C SER A 476 -13.13 2.10 8.57
N ALA A 477 -12.24 3.08 8.73
CA ALA A 477 -11.22 3.07 9.78
C ALA A 477 -11.14 4.41 10.49
N VAL A 478 -10.61 4.40 11.71
CA VAL A 478 -10.30 5.61 12.48
C VAL A 478 -8.92 5.50 13.10
N ILE A 479 -8.18 6.60 13.05
CA ILE A 479 -6.97 6.80 13.84
C ILE A 479 -7.34 7.72 14.99
N VAL A 480 -7.20 7.25 16.22
CA VAL A 480 -7.30 8.06 17.43
C VAL A 480 -5.89 8.43 17.88
N ARG A 481 -5.64 9.70 18.18
CA ARG A 481 -4.39 10.16 18.80
C ARG A 481 -4.66 10.63 20.22
N LEU A 482 -3.83 10.18 21.14
CA LEU A 482 -3.79 10.59 22.54
C LEU A 482 -2.46 11.30 22.80
N PRO A 483 -2.45 12.55 23.30
CA PRO A 483 -1.21 13.22 23.68
C PRO A 483 -0.47 12.44 24.76
N LEU A 484 0.86 12.37 24.66
CA LEU A 484 1.73 11.87 25.71
C LEU A 484 2.29 13.09 26.45
N TYR A 485 1.98 13.20 27.75
CA TYR A 485 2.50 14.25 28.63
C TYR A 485 3.51 13.69 29.61
#